data_AF-A0A2E5Z306-F1
#
_entry.id   AF-A0A2E5Z306-F1
#
_cell.length_a   1.000
_cell.length_b   1.000
_cell.length_c   1.000
_cell.angle_alpha   90.00
_cell.angle_beta   90.00
_cell.angle_gamma   90.00
#
_symmetry.space_group_name_H-M   'P 1'
#
loop_
_entity.id
_entity.type
_entity.pdbx_description
1 polymer ?
#
loop_
_entity_poly.entity_id
_entity_poly.type
_entity_poly.pdbx_seq_one_letter_code
_entity_poly.pdbx_strand_id
1 'polypeptide(L)'
;MSNLRWYVLAIIIVSLNACGGDGPLGLGKKESPDEFAVVSHSPLAVPPDYSLRPPRPGAERPGERAVRDVAADELFGKTKNIAVEPSAGEQAILTGANALNPDPNIREEIEKRFSIYEEDEEGFFQSIKFWEKESAEESIIDAGAEADRLRENEVLGKPPNEGQLEKTREAEKSLLEDLF
;
A
#
# COMPACT_ATOMS: atom_id res chain seq x y z
N MET A 1 13.84 71.51 39.60
CA MET A 1 12.40 71.17 39.50
C MET A 1 11.60 72.12 38.60
N SER A 2 12.15 73.24 38.13
CA SER A 2 11.49 74.20 37.22
C SER A 2 11.33 73.70 35.78
N ASN A 3 12.34 73.01 35.25
CA ASN A 3 12.37 72.60 33.84
C ASN A 3 11.37 71.46 33.54
N LEU A 4 11.09 70.61 34.53
CA LEU A 4 10.14 69.51 34.42
C LEU A 4 8.70 70.01 34.18
N ARG A 5 8.34 71.16 34.75
CA ARG A 5 7.02 71.78 34.55
C ARG A 5 6.83 72.28 33.12
N TRP A 6 7.90 72.79 32.50
CA TRP A 6 7.89 73.23 31.11
C TRP A 6 7.75 72.06 30.14
N TYR A 7 8.41 70.93 30.39
CA TYR A 7 8.25 69.72 29.58
C TYR A 7 6.83 69.14 29.66
N VAL A 8 6.24 69.09 30.85
CA VAL A 8 4.85 68.62 31.03
C VAL A 8 3.87 69.53 30.30
N LEU A 9 4.08 70.84 30.34
CA LEU A 9 3.20 71.81 29.68
C LEU A 9 3.34 71.75 28.15
N ALA A 10 4.54 71.51 27.63
CA ALA A 10 4.78 71.29 26.20
C ALA A 10 4.09 70.00 25.68
N ILE A 11 4.14 68.90 26.45
CA ILE A 11 3.49 67.64 26.09
C ILE A 11 1.97 67.80 26.01
N ILE A 12 1.37 68.55 26.94
CA ILE A 12 -0.08 68.81 26.96
C ILE A 12 -0.50 69.62 25.72
N ILE A 13 0.27 70.64 25.32
CA ILE A 13 -0.09 71.46 24.15
C ILE A 13 -0.05 70.63 22.84
N VAL A 14 0.90 69.69 22.72
CA VAL A 14 1.01 68.83 21.53
C VAL A 14 -0.17 67.85 21.45
N SER A 15 -0.61 67.29 22.58
CA SER A 15 -1.72 66.32 22.57
C SER A 15 -3.08 66.94 22.24
N LEU A 16 -3.30 68.24 22.49
CA LEU A 16 -4.56 68.90 22.15
C LEU A 16 -4.75 69.13 20.63
N ASN A 17 -3.69 69.22 19.83
CA ASN A 17 -3.79 69.42 18.38
C ASN A 17 -4.11 68.12 17.60
N ALA A 18 -4.11 66.97 18.28
CA ALA A 18 -4.40 65.68 17.64
C ALA A 18 -5.90 65.40 17.43
N CYS A 19 -6.80 66.20 18.03
CA CYS A 19 -8.25 65.97 18.03
C CYS A 19 -9.05 67.03 17.26
N GLY A 20 -8.41 67.82 16.38
CA GLY A 20 -9.02 68.94 15.66
C GLY A 20 -9.05 68.80 14.14
N GLY A 21 -9.11 67.58 13.60
CA GLY A 21 -9.24 67.34 12.17
C GLY A 21 -10.72 67.26 11.73
N ASP A 22 -11.10 68.04 10.73
CA ASP A 22 -12.46 68.02 10.16
C ASP A 22 -12.79 66.66 9.52
N GLY A 23 -13.64 65.88 10.20
CA GLY A 23 -14.29 64.69 9.65
C GLY A 23 -13.87 63.36 10.31
N PRO A 24 -14.74 62.33 10.29
CA PRO A 24 -14.66 61.20 11.21
C PRO A 24 -13.41 60.31 11.10
N LEU A 25 -12.56 60.48 10.09
CA LEU A 25 -11.33 59.67 9.91
C LEU A 25 -10.14 60.41 9.26
N GLY A 26 -10.14 61.74 9.16
CA GLY A 26 -8.95 62.50 8.70
C GLY A 26 -8.45 62.20 7.27
N LEU A 27 -9.26 61.53 6.45
CA LEU A 27 -9.03 61.39 5.01
C LEU A 27 -9.89 62.45 4.32
N GLY A 28 -9.26 63.27 3.47
CA GLY A 28 -9.89 64.41 2.82
C GLY A 28 -11.20 64.10 2.08
N LYS A 29 -11.90 65.17 1.70
CA LYS A 29 -13.19 65.21 0.97
C LYS A 29 -13.57 63.86 0.35
N LYS A 30 -14.67 63.28 0.85
CA LYS A 30 -15.30 62.08 0.32
C LYS A 30 -15.70 62.31 -1.15
N GLU A 31 -14.81 61.98 -2.08
CA GLU A 31 -15.15 61.78 -3.48
C GLU A 31 -16.04 60.55 -3.54
N SER A 32 -17.35 60.77 -3.73
CA SER A 32 -18.30 59.71 -4.03
C SER A 32 -17.84 58.99 -5.30
N PRO A 33 -17.71 57.65 -5.30
CA PRO A 33 -17.37 56.91 -6.50
C PRO A 33 -18.36 57.21 -7.62
N ASP A 34 -17.87 57.49 -8.82
CA ASP A 34 -18.68 57.82 -10.00
C ASP A 34 -19.61 56.64 -10.36
N GLU A 35 -20.90 56.79 -10.09
CA GLU A 35 -21.93 55.79 -10.36
C GLU A 35 -22.15 55.50 -11.85
N PHE A 36 -21.54 56.26 -12.76
CA PHE A 36 -21.61 56.04 -14.21
C PHE A 36 -20.33 55.43 -14.79
N ALA A 37 -19.34 55.08 -13.95
CA ALA A 37 -18.12 54.44 -14.41
C ALA A 37 -18.40 52.99 -14.88
N VAL A 38 -18.41 52.79 -16.20
CA VAL A 38 -18.55 51.45 -16.80
C VAL A 38 -17.21 50.72 -16.76
N VAL A 39 -17.12 49.66 -15.96
CA VAL A 39 -15.95 48.76 -15.93
C VAL A 39 -16.09 47.72 -17.04
N SER A 40 -15.08 47.61 -17.91
CA SER A 40 -15.04 46.57 -18.93
C SER A 40 -14.73 45.20 -18.30
N HIS A 41 -15.67 44.27 -18.36
CA HIS A 41 -15.41 42.87 -18.02
C HIS A 41 -14.74 42.13 -19.19
N SER A 42 -13.95 41.09 -18.89
CA SER A 42 -13.43 40.21 -19.94
C SER A 42 -14.62 39.55 -20.67
N PRO A 43 -14.55 39.37 -22.00
CA PRO A 43 -15.60 38.70 -22.73
C PRO A 43 -15.82 37.29 -22.15
N LEU A 44 -17.08 36.90 -21.95
CA LEU A 44 -17.43 35.54 -21.55
C LEU A 44 -17.08 34.60 -22.72
N ALA A 45 -15.99 33.85 -22.57
CA ALA A 45 -15.67 32.77 -23.49
C ALA A 45 -16.63 31.62 -23.23
N VAL A 46 -17.50 31.35 -24.19
CA VAL A 46 -18.32 30.13 -24.19
C VAL A 46 -17.36 28.96 -24.32
N PRO A 47 -17.33 28.02 -23.35
CA PRO A 47 -16.48 26.85 -23.45
C PRO A 47 -16.87 26.02 -24.69
N PRO A 48 -15.93 25.28 -25.29
CA PRO A 48 -16.24 24.43 -26.43
C PRO A 48 -17.34 23.44 -26.03
N ASP A 49 -18.42 23.42 -26.82
CA ASP A 49 -19.48 22.43 -26.68
C ASP A 49 -18.89 21.06 -26.97
N TYR A 50 -18.49 20.34 -25.92
CA TYR A 50 -18.25 18.92 -26.03
C TYR A 50 -19.61 18.26 -26.15
N SER A 51 -20.09 18.08 -27.39
CA SER A 51 -21.20 17.18 -27.72
C SER A 51 -20.74 15.74 -27.47
N LEU A 52 -20.46 15.40 -26.21
CA LEU A 52 -20.19 14.04 -25.79
C LEU A 52 -21.48 13.27 -26.03
N ARG A 53 -21.36 12.12 -26.72
CA ARG A 53 -22.48 11.20 -26.79
C ARG A 53 -22.91 10.88 -25.36
N PRO A 54 -24.22 10.94 -25.04
CA PRO A 54 -24.70 10.53 -23.73
C PRO A 54 -24.14 9.15 -23.39
N PRO A 55 -23.54 8.96 -22.19
CA PRO A 55 -23.04 7.66 -21.80
C PRO A 55 -24.21 6.68 -21.84
N ARG A 56 -23.97 5.48 -22.38
CA ARG A 56 -25.00 4.44 -22.38
C ARG A 56 -25.30 4.07 -20.92
N PRO A 57 -26.58 4.01 -20.50
CA PRO A 57 -26.93 3.52 -19.18
C PRO A 57 -26.31 2.13 -18.96
N GLY A 58 -25.50 1.99 -17.91
CA GLY A 58 -24.81 0.74 -17.57
C GLY A 58 -23.46 0.50 -18.27
N ALA A 59 -23.00 1.37 -19.16
CA ALA A 59 -21.63 1.29 -19.67
C ALA A 59 -20.64 1.82 -18.63
N GLU A 60 -19.47 1.17 -18.52
CA GLU A 60 -18.37 1.63 -17.68
C GLU A 60 -17.98 3.06 -18.06
N ARG A 61 -17.78 3.92 -17.05
CA ARG A 61 -17.41 5.31 -17.31
C ARG A 61 -16.00 5.36 -17.88
N PRO A 62 -15.77 6.08 -18.99
CA PRO A 62 -14.42 6.32 -19.49
C PRO A 62 -13.60 7.06 -18.41
N GLY A 63 -12.61 6.38 -17.83
CA GLY A 63 -11.70 6.94 -16.83
C GLY A 63 -12.01 6.60 -15.37
N GLU A 64 -13.07 5.83 -15.09
CA GLU A 64 -13.33 5.30 -13.74
C GLU A 64 -12.47 4.05 -13.53
N ARG A 65 -11.51 4.13 -12.60
CA ARG A 65 -10.74 2.96 -12.15
C ARG A 65 -11.62 2.10 -11.26
N ALA A 66 -11.42 0.78 -11.28
CA ALA A 66 -12.17 -0.09 -10.38
C ALA A 66 -11.86 0.30 -8.93
N VAL A 67 -12.89 0.29 -8.07
CA VAL A 67 -12.75 0.66 -6.66
C VAL A 67 -11.71 -0.20 -5.95
N ARG A 68 -11.61 -1.48 -6.35
CA ARG A 68 -10.59 -2.42 -5.87
C ARG A 68 -9.18 -1.95 -6.20
N ASP A 69 -8.94 -1.50 -7.43
CA ASP A 69 -7.63 -1.03 -7.87
C ASP A 69 -7.21 0.24 -7.13
N VAL A 70 -8.15 1.17 -6.93
CA VAL A 70 -7.92 2.40 -6.16
C VAL A 70 -7.62 2.09 -4.69
N ALA A 71 -8.38 1.16 -4.09
CA ALA A 71 -8.15 0.74 -2.71
C ALA A 71 -6.80 0.02 -2.56
N ALA A 72 -6.42 -0.84 -3.51
CA ALA A 72 -5.13 -1.53 -3.51
C ALA A 72 -3.97 -0.54 -3.63
N ASP A 73 -4.06 0.42 -4.56
CA ASP A 73 -3.05 1.49 -4.73
C ASP A 73 -2.89 2.35 -3.47
N GLU A 74 -3.97 2.60 -2.73
CA GLU A 74 -3.93 3.41 -1.50
C GLU A 74 -3.40 2.60 -0.30
N LEU A 75 -3.82 1.34 -0.15
CA LEU A 75 -3.46 0.47 0.96
C LEU A 75 -2.00 0.02 0.91
N PHE A 76 -1.56 -0.43 -0.27
CA PHE A 76 -0.20 -0.94 -0.46
C PHE A 76 0.76 0.14 -0.94
N GLY A 77 0.24 1.33 -1.25
CA GLY A 77 0.94 2.32 -2.03
C GLY A 77 1.16 1.83 -3.46
N LYS A 78 1.53 2.76 -4.35
CA LYS A 78 2.30 2.36 -5.53
C LYS A 78 3.64 1.86 -5.02
N THR A 79 3.70 0.58 -4.68
CA THR A 79 4.96 -0.17 -4.64
C THR A 79 5.49 -0.14 -6.06
N LYS A 80 6.08 1.00 -6.42
CA LYS A 80 7.15 1.03 -7.38
C LYS A 80 8.10 0.00 -6.78
N ASN A 81 8.12 -1.20 -7.35
CA ASN A 81 9.15 -2.18 -7.10
C ASN A 81 10.44 -1.39 -7.23
N ILE A 82 10.98 -0.94 -6.10
CA ILE A 82 12.29 -0.29 -6.08
C ILE A 82 13.13 -1.50 -6.41
N ALA A 83 13.49 -1.63 -7.69
CA ALA A 83 14.46 -2.58 -8.16
C ALA A 83 15.75 -2.18 -7.45
N VAL A 84 15.91 -2.64 -6.21
CA VAL A 84 17.16 -2.66 -5.52
C VAL A 84 18.00 -3.59 -6.36
N GLU A 85 19.04 -3.05 -7.00
CA GLU A 85 19.94 -3.92 -7.75
C GLU A 85 20.52 -4.94 -6.77
N PRO A 86 20.34 -6.24 -7.02
CA PRO A 86 20.87 -7.27 -6.16
C PRO A 86 22.38 -7.15 -6.10
N SER A 87 22.94 -7.28 -4.89
CA SER A 87 24.38 -7.33 -4.68
C SER A 87 25.01 -8.49 -5.46
N ALA A 88 26.34 -8.46 -5.64
CA ALA A 88 27.04 -9.52 -6.38
C ALA A 88 26.80 -10.92 -5.77
N GLY A 89 26.65 -11.03 -4.44
CA GLY A 89 26.33 -12.27 -3.76
C GLY A 89 24.90 -12.74 -4.04
N GLU A 90 23.93 -11.84 -3.99
CA GLU A 90 22.52 -12.16 -4.30
C GLU A 90 22.36 -12.57 -5.77
N GLN A 91 23.07 -11.91 -6.69
CA GLN A 91 23.09 -12.32 -8.11
C GLN A 91 23.62 -13.75 -8.31
N ALA A 92 24.67 -14.15 -7.58
CA ALA A 92 25.20 -15.51 -7.66
C ALA A 92 24.20 -16.57 -7.14
N ILE A 93 23.41 -16.23 -6.13
CA ILE A 93 22.35 -17.11 -5.62
C ILE A 93 21.20 -17.17 -6.63
N LEU A 94 20.77 -16.03 -7.18
CA LEU A 94 19.70 -15.96 -8.17
C LEU A 94 20.06 -16.69 -9.47
N THR A 95 21.32 -16.63 -9.91
CA THR A 95 21.79 -17.40 -11.08
C THR A 95 21.80 -18.89 -10.79
N GLY A 96 22.30 -19.31 -9.62
CA GLY A 96 22.30 -20.71 -9.20
C GLY A 96 20.89 -21.29 -9.03
N ALA A 97 19.93 -20.48 -8.59
CA ALA A 97 18.53 -20.84 -8.45
C ALA A 97 17.70 -20.65 -9.74
N ASN A 98 18.30 -20.17 -10.83
CA ASN A 98 17.62 -19.79 -12.07
C ASN A 98 16.42 -18.84 -11.84
N ALA A 99 16.55 -17.92 -10.88
CA ALA A 99 15.52 -17.01 -10.41
C ALA A 99 15.69 -15.57 -10.92
N LEU A 100 16.42 -15.38 -12.03
CA LEU A 100 16.69 -14.05 -12.61
C LEU A 100 15.46 -13.42 -13.28
N ASN A 101 14.48 -14.23 -13.68
CA ASN A 101 13.27 -13.77 -14.37
C ASN A 101 12.02 -14.40 -13.76
N PRO A 102 11.61 -13.98 -12.54
CA PRO A 102 10.40 -14.48 -11.91
C PRO A 102 9.15 -13.95 -12.63
N ASP A 103 8.10 -14.77 -12.70
CA ASP A 103 6.79 -14.32 -13.18
C ASP A 103 6.20 -13.29 -12.19
N PRO A 104 5.82 -12.08 -12.63
CA PRO A 104 5.23 -11.05 -11.76
C PRO A 104 3.93 -11.50 -11.08
N ASN A 105 3.21 -12.47 -11.66
CA ASN A 105 1.94 -12.98 -11.17
C ASN A 105 2.06 -14.31 -10.41
N ILE A 106 3.27 -14.77 -10.10
CA ILE A 106 3.49 -16.08 -9.46
C ILE A 106 2.72 -16.24 -8.13
N ARG A 107 2.50 -15.14 -7.40
CA ARG A 107 1.71 -15.15 -6.16
C ARG A 107 0.24 -15.51 -6.42
N GLU A 108 -0.36 -14.92 -7.44
CA GLU A 108 -1.75 -15.21 -7.83
C GLU A 108 -1.88 -16.65 -8.34
N GLU A 109 -0.89 -17.14 -9.10
CA GLU A 109 -0.90 -18.53 -9.56
C GLU A 109 -0.82 -19.53 -8.40
N ILE A 110 0.06 -19.28 -7.43
CA ILE A 110 0.19 -20.08 -6.21
C ILE A 110 -1.11 -20.03 -5.43
N GLU A 111 -1.64 -18.83 -5.16
CA GLU A 111 -2.89 -18.66 -4.41
C GLU A 111 -4.05 -19.41 -5.08
N LYS A 112 -4.24 -19.26 -6.40
CA LYS A 112 -5.26 -19.98 -7.15
C LYS A 112 -5.06 -21.50 -7.14
N ARG A 113 -3.81 -21.96 -7.14
CA ARG A 113 -3.48 -23.40 -7.08
C ARG A 113 -3.79 -23.97 -5.70
N PHE A 114 -3.54 -23.20 -4.65
CA PHE A 114 -3.65 -23.66 -3.27
C PHE A 114 -4.98 -23.30 -2.60
N SER A 115 -5.79 -22.39 -3.16
CA SER A 115 -7.08 -21.98 -2.61
C SER A 115 -8.08 -23.14 -2.48
N ILE A 116 -7.89 -24.21 -3.26
CA ILE A 116 -8.74 -25.41 -3.20
C ILE A 116 -8.46 -26.23 -1.93
N TYR A 117 -7.26 -26.13 -1.35
CA TYR A 117 -6.90 -26.87 -0.13
C TYR A 117 -7.33 -26.15 1.16
N GLU A 118 -7.75 -24.90 1.07
CA GLU A 118 -8.25 -24.10 2.21
C GLU A 118 -9.78 -24.20 2.37
N GLU A 119 -10.47 -24.84 1.42
CA GLU A 119 -11.93 -25.08 1.40
C GLU A 119 -12.33 -26.51 1.78
N ASP A 120 -11.43 -27.32 2.34
CA ASP A 120 -11.89 -28.45 3.14
C ASP A 120 -12.45 -27.87 4.44
N GLU A 121 -13.75 -27.54 4.43
CA GLU A 121 -14.47 -27.10 5.61
C GLU A 121 -14.15 -28.05 6.75
N GLU A 122 -13.47 -27.52 7.78
CA GLU A 122 -13.28 -28.12 9.11
C GLU A 122 -14.64 -28.29 9.81
N GLY A 123 -15.56 -28.98 9.16
CA GLY A 123 -16.93 -29.15 9.57
C GLY A 123 -17.06 -30.26 10.62
N PHE A 124 -18.23 -30.27 11.25
CA PHE A 124 -18.69 -31.29 12.21
C PHE A 124 -18.41 -32.75 11.79
N PHE A 125 -18.35 -33.04 10.49
CA PHE A 125 -18.03 -34.39 10.00
C PHE A 125 -16.54 -34.75 10.12
N GLN A 126 -15.63 -33.78 10.05
CA GLN A 126 -14.19 -34.00 10.24
C GLN A 126 -13.84 -34.24 11.72
N SER A 127 -14.57 -33.58 12.64
CA SER A 127 -14.42 -33.84 14.08
C SER A 127 -14.90 -35.24 14.49
N ILE A 128 -15.83 -35.83 13.74
CA ILE A 128 -16.28 -37.21 13.92
C ILE A 128 -15.32 -38.20 13.27
N LYS A 129 -14.64 -37.84 12.17
CA LYS A 129 -13.63 -38.68 11.51
C LYS A 129 -12.28 -38.77 12.23
N PHE A 130 -12.15 -38.28 13.47
CA PHE A 130 -10.89 -38.30 14.22
C PHE A 130 -10.26 -39.71 14.39
N TRP A 131 -11.08 -40.77 14.36
CA TRP A 131 -10.61 -42.16 14.48
C TRP A 131 -10.10 -42.71 13.14
N GLU A 132 -10.58 -42.17 12.04
CA GLU A 132 -10.13 -42.50 10.69
C GLU A 132 -8.95 -41.59 10.42
N LYS A 133 -7.76 -42.01 10.85
CA LYS A 133 -6.54 -41.38 10.37
C LYS A 133 -6.55 -41.58 8.86
N GLU A 134 -6.93 -40.55 8.12
CA GLU A 134 -6.54 -40.42 6.74
C GLU A 134 -5.01 -40.47 6.80
N SER A 135 -4.48 -41.66 6.54
CA SER A 135 -3.09 -41.86 6.23
C SER A 135 -2.88 -41.20 4.88
N ALA A 136 -3.02 -39.88 4.84
CA ALA A 136 -2.23 -39.07 3.94
C ALA A 136 -0.82 -39.52 4.24
N GLU A 137 -0.30 -40.38 3.36
CA GLU A 137 1.09 -40.78 3.32
C GLU A 137 1.89 -39.53 2.99
N GLU A 138 1.92 -38.56 3.92
CA GLU A 138 3.02 -37.63 4.01
C GLU A 138 4.22 -38.52 4.15
N SER A 139 4.94 -38.67 3.04
CA SER A 139 6.18 -39.41 3.02
C SER A 139 7.17 -38.60 3.83
N ILE A 140 7.16 -38.82 5.13
CA ILE A 140 8.13 -38.26 6.05
C ILE A 140 9.47 -38.83 5.60
N ILE A 141 10.30 -37.95 5.05
CA ILE A 141 11.66 -38.27 4.66
C ILE A 141 12.47 -38.36 5.96
N ASP A 142 13.24 -39.42 6.13
CA ASP A 142 14.16 -39.50 7.27
C ASP A 142 15.27 -38.45 7.07
N ALA A 143 15.29 -37.43 7.95
CA ALA A 143 16.25 -36.34 7.86
C ALA A 143 17.70 -36.81 8.04
N GLY A 144 17.93 -37.85 8.83
CA GLY A 144 19.25 -38.43 9.06
C GLY A 144 19.75 -39.18 7.84
N ALA A 145 18.94 -40.11 7.33
CA ALA A 145 19.28 -40.89 6.13
C ALA A 145 19.45 -39.99 4.90
N GLU A 146 18.62 -38.95 4.75
CA GLU A 146 18.73 -37.98 3.65
C GLU A 146 20.00 -37.14 3.73
N ALA A 147 20.40 -36.72 4.93
CA ALA A 147 21.65 -35.99 5.12
C ALA A 147 22.87 -36.84 4.75
N ASP A 148 22.85 -38.14 5.08
CA ASP A 148 23.92 -39.08 4.74
C ASP A 148 24.00 -39.30 3.22
N ARG A 149 22.86 -39.49 2.54
CA ARG A 149 22.77 -39.59 1.08
C ARG A 149 23.34 -38.35 0.37
N LEU A 150 23.01 -37.16 0.86
CA LEU A 150 23.49 -35.90 0.28
C LEU A 150 25.02 -35.76 0.40
N ARG A 151 25.60 -36.16 1.53
CA ARG A 151 27.06 -36.18 1.70
C ARG A 151 27.72 -37.19 0.78
N GLU A 152 27.13 -38.37 0.60
CA GLU A 152 27.65 -39.37 -0.34
C GLU A 152 27.62 -38.86 -1.79
N ASN A 153 26.53 -38.19 -2.20
CA ASN A 153 26.44 -37.57 -3.52
C ASN A 153 27.48 -36.46 -3.73
N GLU A 154 27.72 -35.63 -2.72
CA GLU A 154 28.76 -34.61 -2.77
C GLU A 154 30.15 -35.25 -2.98
N VAL A 155 30.46 -36.33 -2.25
CA VAL A 155 31.72 -37.07 -2.40
C VAL A 155 31.85 -37.74 -3.76
N LEU A 156 30.75 -38.28 -4.30
CA LEU A 156 30.72 -38.95 -5.60
C LEU A 156 30.59 -37.97 -6.78
N GLY A 157 30.44 -36.66 -6.53
CA GLY A 157 30.21 -35.64 -7.56
C GLY A 157 28.88 -35.77 -8.27
N LYS A 158 27.90 -36.43 -7.66
CA LYS A 158 26.55 -36.60 -8.20
C LYS A 158 25.66 -35.40 -7.83
N PRO A 159 24.68 -35.03 -8.66
CA PRO A 159 23.76 -33.97 -8.33
C PRO A 159 22.87 -34.35 -7.12
N PRO A 160 22.42 -33.37 -6.31
CA PRO A 160 21.66 -33.63 -5.07
C PRO A 160 20.35 -34.40 -5.27
N ASN A 161 19.76 -34.38 -6.46
CA ASN A 161 18.49 -35.02 -6.79
C ASN A 161 18.62 -36.50 -7.20
N GLU A 162 19.83 -37.06 -7.24
CA GLU A 162 20.06 -38.44 -7.66
C GLU A 162 20.02 -39.40 -6.45
N GLY A 163 19.13 -40.39 -6.46
CA GLY A 163 19.03 -41.42 -5.41
C GLY A 163 17.60 -41.68 -4.96
N GLN A 164 17.38 -42.76 -4.21
CA GLN A 164 16.10 -43.04 -3.59
C GLN A 164 16.03 -42.33 -2.24
N LEU A 165 14.92 -41.66 -1.97
CA LEU A 165 14.63 -41.06 -0.68
C LEU A 165 14.11 -42.15 0.25
N GLU A 166 14.81 -42.38 1.36
CA GLU A 166 14.31 -43.27 2.40
C GLU A 166 13.16 -42.56 3.12
N LYS A 167 11.97 -43.16 3.02
CA LYS A 167 10.77 -42.71 3.71
C LYS A 167 10.69 -43.43 5.04
N THR A 168 10.54 -42.69 6.13
CA THR A 168 10.21 -43.28 7.43
C THR A 168 8.82 -43.89 7.32
N ARG A 169 8.71 -45.21 7.53
CA ARG A 169 7.45 -45.87 7.84
C ARG A 169 7.60 -46.54 9.20
N GLU A 170 7.22 -45.80 10.24
CA GLU A 170 6.63 -46.39 11.42
C GLU A 170 5.93 -45.29 12.21
N ALA A 171 4.62 -45.16 12.01
CA ALA A 171 3.79 -44.59 13.04
C ALA A 171 3.78 -45.63 14.17
N GLU A 172 4.33 -45.28 15.34
CA GLU A 172 4.08 -46.07 16.55
C GLU A 172 2.56 -46.19 16.70
N LYS A 173 2.07 -47.43 16.55
CA LYS A 173 0.66 -47.75 16.72
C LYS A 173 0.21 -47.21 18.07
N SER A 174 -0.81 -46.36 18.05
CA SER A 174 -1.36 -45.81 19.28
C SER A 174 -2.03 -46.95 20.06
N LEU A 175 -1.86 -47.00 21.38
CA LEU A 175 -2.52 -47.98 22.25
C LEU A 175 -4.05 -48.00 22.12
N LEU A 176 -4.63 -46.93 21.56
CA LEU A 176 -6.07 -46.80 21.32
C LEU A 176 -6.51 -47.44 19.98
N GLU A 177 -5.60 -47.70 19.05
CA GLU A 177 -5.85 -48.31 17.73
C GLU A 177 -6.02 -49.84 17.81
N ASP A 178 -5.59 -50.45 18.92
CA ASP A 178 -5.72 -51.90 19.19
C ASP A 178 -6.97 -52.22 20.04
N LEU A 179 -7.64 -51.19 20.58
CA LEU A 179 -8.80 -51.32 21.48
C LEU A 179 -10.14 -51.04 20.79
N PHE A 180 -10.13 -50.37 19.63
CA PHE A 180 -11.33 -49.98 18.88
C PHE A 180 -11.27 -50.46 17.44
#